data_AF-A0A1S3IE43-F1
#
_entry.id   AF-A0A1S3IE43-F1
#
_cell.length_a   1.000
_cell.length_b   1.000
_cell.length_c   1.000
_cell.angle_alpha   90.00
_cell.angle_beta   90.00
_cell.angle_gamma   90.00
#
_symmetry.space_group_name_H-M   'P 1'
#
loop_
_entity.id
_entity.type
_entity.pdbx_description
1 polymer ?
#
loop_
_entity_poly.entity_id
_entity_poly.type
_entity_poly.pdbx_seq_one_letter_code
_entity_poly.pdbx_strand_id
1 'polypeptide(L)'
;MEYETIDPNIFSTSNTGDQNFRNHDAPCAVCYTQTRPSHVMIPAKKTCPAGWTTEYNGYLVSNRDDYARTEFVCLDEAPEVVAGGHENKDGALIYPAEVKCGSLPCPPYVDGRELTCVVCSK
;
A
#
# COMPACT_ATOMS: atom_id res chain seq x y z
N MET A 1 -3.73 6.18 -13.55
CA MET A 1 -4.09 5.90 -12.16
C MET A 1 -4.62 7.20 -11.60
N GLU A 2 -5.79 7.17 -10.97
CA GLU A 2 -6.33 8.33 -10.26
C GLU A 2 -6.13 8.08 -8.76
N TYR A 3 -6.08 9.14 -7.97
CA TYR A 3 -5.98 9.08 -6.51
C TYR A 3 -7.22 9.73 -5.92
N GLU A 4 -8.12 8.92 -5.38
CA GLU A 4 -9.26 9.40 -4.63
C GLU A 4 -8.96 9.46 -3.13
N THR A 5 -9.78 10.25 -2.41
CA THR A 5 -9.67 10.51 -0.97
C THR A 5 -10.15 9.31 -0.14
N ILE A 6 -9.59 8.12 -0.42
CA ILE A 6 -9.67 6.85 0.32
C ILE A 6 -11.11 6.48 0.74
N ASP A 7 -11.66 5.42 0.15
CA ASP A 7 -12.79 4.69 0.73
C ASP A 7 -12.33 4.04 2.06
N PRO A 8 -12.96 4.33 3.21
CA PRO A 8 -12.48 3.88 4.52
C PRO A 8 -12.47 2.35 4.72
N ASN A 9 -12.94 1.55 3.76
CA ASN A 9 -13.19 0.11 3.99
C ASN A 9 -12.19 -0.85 3.34
N ILE A 10 -11.15 -0.37 2.62
CA ILE A 10 -10.21 -1.29 1.95
C ILE A 10 -9.12 -1.83 2.89
N PHE A 11 -8.74 -1.04 3.91
CA PHE A 11 -7.72 -1.40 4.91
C PHE A 11 -8.38 -1.95 6.18
N SER A 12 -7.79 -3.00 6.74
CA SER A 12 -8.14 -3.57 8.03
C SER A 12 -7.69 -2.66 9.17
N THR A 13 -8.52 -2.54 10.20
CA THR A 13 -8.22 -1.81 11.44
C THR A 13 -7.63 -2.71 12.54
N SER A 14 -7.31 -3.98 12.23
CA SER A 14 -6.83 -4.95 13.21
C SER A 14 -5.58 -4.51 13.96
N ASN A 15 -4.70 -3.76 13.30
CA ASN A 15 -3.44 -3.25 13.88
C ASN A 15 -3.58 -1.84 14.47
N THR A 16 -4.70 -1.14 14.22
CA THR A 16 -4.94 0.23 14.70
C THR A 16 -5.97 0.30 15.84
N GLY A 17 -6.64 -0.80 16.17
CA GLY A 17 -7.69 -0.82 17.19
C GLY A 17 -8.88 0.06 16.80
N ASP A 18 -9.35 -0.08 15.56
CA ASP A 18 -10.46 0.70 14.96
C ASP A 18 -10.19 2.20 14.78
N GLN A 19 -8.95 2.63 14.98
CA GLN A 19 -8.54 3.99 14.67
C GLN A 19 -8.28 4.14 13.16
N ASN A 20 -8.66 5.30 12.64
CA ASN A 20 -8.27 5.69 11.29
C ASN A 20 -6.75 5.91 11.25
N PHE A 21 -6.03 5.21 10.37
CA PHE A 21 -4.59 5.41 10.21
C PHE A 21 -4.24 6.72 9.48
N ARG A 22 -5.23 7.40 8.88
CA ARG A 22 -5.03 8.74 8.30
C ARG A 22 -4.65 9.72 9.39
N ASN A 23 -3.63 10.52 9.12
CA ASN A 23 -3.02 11.48 10.06
C ASN A 23 -2.28 10.84 11.23
N HIS A 24 -1.98 9.54 11.15
CA HIS A 24 -1.01 8.92 12.05
C HIS A 24 0.37 8.86 11.39
N ASP A 25 1.40 9.10 12.20
CA ASP A 25 2.77 8.77 11.82
C ASP A 25 2.88 7.25 11.57
N ALA A 26 3.47 6.86 10.44
CA ALA A 26 3.68 5.45 10.07
C ALA A 26 4.98 4.92 10.68
N PRO A 27 4.97 3.77 11.39
CA PRO A 27 6.20 3.14 11.84
C PRO A 27 6.97 2.54 10.66
N CYS A 28 8.27 2.34 10.82
CA CYS A 28 9.11 1.67 9.83
C CYS A 28 10.01 0.63 10.49
N ALA A 29 10.27 -0.45 9.75
CA ALA A 29 11.16 -1.53 10.17
C ALA A 29 12.08 -1.95 9.02
N VAL A 30 13.29 -2.36 9.34
CA VAL A 30 14.26 -2.93 8.39
C VAL A 30 14.50 -4.38 8.76
N CYS A 31 14.15 -5.28 7.85
CA CYS A 31 14.27 -6.71 8.06
C CYS A 31 15.48 -7.28 7.32
N TYR A 32 16.10 -8.32 7.90
CA TYR A 32 17.16 -9.10 7.27
C TYR A 32 16.75 -10.58 7.24
N THR A 33 16.93 -11.24 6.09
CA THR A 33 16.69 -12.68 5.95
C THR A 33 17.99 -13.36 5.53
N GLN A 34 18.31 -14.49 6.16
CA GLN A 34 19.58 -15.19 5.89
C GLN A 34 19.55 -16.00 4.59
N THR A 35 18.42 -16.62 4.27
CA THR A 35 18.30 -17.55 3.14
C THR A 35 17.53 -16.97 1.95
N ARG A 36 17.01 -15.73 2.06
CA ARG A 36 16.17 -15.10 1.05
C ARG A 36 16.63 -13.68 0.67
N PRO A 37 17.83 -13.52 0.08
CA PRO A 37 18.46 -12.22 -0.14
C PRO A 37 17.73 -11.35 -1.17
N SER A 38 16.88 -11.93 -2.02
CA SER A 38 16.13 -11.18 -3.03
C SER A 38 14.77 -10.77 -2.48
N HIS A 39 14.35 -9.54 -2.73
CA HIS A 39 12.98 -9.09 -2.45
C HIS A 39 12.39 -8.38 -3.68
N VAL A 40 11.08 -8.42 -3.81
CA VAL A 40 10.36 -7.74 -4.89
C VAL A 40 8.96 -7.33 -4.44
N MET A 41 8.55 -6.13 -4.82
CA MET A 41 7.16 -5.69 -4.78
C MET A 41 6.50 -5.98 -6.12
N ILE A 42 5.36 -6.67 -6.13
CA ILE A 42 4.61 -6.99 -7.34
C ILE A 42 3.27 -6.24 -7.29
N PRO A 43 3.08 -5.19 -8.12
CA PRO A 43 1.81 -4.48 -8.19
C PRO A 43 0.73 -5.33 -8.87
N ALA A 44 -0.53 -5.00 -8.58
CA ALA A 44 -1.73 -5.66 -9.09
C ALA A 44 -1.82 -7.18 -8.80
N LYS A 45 -1.17 -7.64 -7.72
CA LYS A 45 -1.20 -9.02 -7.23
C LYS A 45 -1.40 -9.03 -5.71
N LYS A 46 -2.02 -10.09 -5.20
CA LYS A 46 -2.12 -10.39 -3.76
C LYS A 46 -1.26 -11.57 -3.32
N THR A 47 -0.68 -12.31 -4.26
CA THR A 47 0.03 -13.57 -4.00
C THR A 47 1.37 -13.59 -4.72
N CYS A 48 2.39 -14.11 -4.06
CA CYS A 48 3.71 -14.27 -4.63
C CYS A 48 3.76 -15.40 -5.68
N PRO A 49 4.71 -15.36 -6.64
CA PRO A 49 4.95 -16.46 -7.55
C PRO A 49 5.37 -17.74 -6.82
N ALA A 50 5.21 -18.90 -7.46
CA ALA A 50 5.61 -20.17 -6.86
C ALA A 50 7.09 -20.18 -6.43
N GLY A 51 7.36 -20.67 -5.23
CA GLY A 51 8.71 -20.73 -4.65
C GLY A 51 9.25 -19.38 -4.12
N TRP A 52 8.41 -18.36 -4.01
CA TRP A 52 8.69 -17.14 -3.25
C TRP A 52 7.92 -17.16 -1.94
N THR A 53 8.49 -16.54 -0.90
CA THR A 53 7.81 -16.32 0.39
C THR A 53 7.06 -15.01 0.34
N THR A 54 5.79 -15.00 0.73
CA THR A 54 5.04 -13.76 0.97
C THR A 54 5.47 -13.16 2.31
N GLU A 55 5.97 -11.93 2.27
CA GLU A 55 6.28 -11.16 3.48
C GLU A 55 5.02 -10.41 3.93
N TYR A 56 4.34 -9.73 3.01
CA TYR A 56 3.01 -9.15 3.25
C TYR A 56 2.28 -8.80 1.94
N ASN A 57 1.00 -8.44 2.04
CA ASN A 57 0.18 -8.00 0.93
C ASN A 57 -0.72 -6.83 1.36
N GLY A 58 -1.17 -6.04 0.39
CA GLY A 58 -2.05 -4.92 0.67
C GLY A 58 -2.35 -4.10 -0.58
N TYR A 59 -2.20 -2.79 -0.50
CA TYR A 59 -2.59 -1.86 -1.57
C TYR A 59 -1.43 -0.97 -1.98
N LEU A 60 -1.34 -0.74 -3.29
CA LEU A 60 -0.36 0.15 -3.88
C LEU A 60 -0.78 1.58 -3.54
N VAL A 61 0.13 2.33 -2.96
CA VAL A 61 -0.11 3.71 -2.53
C VAL A 61 0.98 4.64 -3.05
N SER A 62 0.66 5.91 -3.19
CA SER A 62 1.62 6.97 -3.48
C SER A 62 1.09 8.30 -2.93
N ASN A 63 1.86 9.37 -3.07
CA ASN A 63 1.34 10.72 -2.85
C ASN A 63 0.39 11.11 -4.00
N ARG A 64 -0.43 12.13 -3.76
CA ARG A 64 -1.37 12.65 -4.75
C ARG A 64 -0.64 13.37 -5.89
N ASP A 65 -1.22 13.34 -7.08
CA ASP A 65 -0.63 13.89 -8.32
C ASP A 65 -0.37 15.41 -8.32
N ASP A 66 -1.05 16.17 -7.45
CA ASP A 66 -0.85 17.61 -7.27
C ASP A 66 0.31 17.96 -6.32
N TYR A 67 0.93 16.95 -5.69
CA TYR A 67 2.15 17.07 -4.89
C TYR A 67 3.39 16.60 -5.67
N ALA A 68 4.58 16.79 -5.09
CA ALA A 68 5.82 16.31 -5.67
C ALA A 68 5.74 14.80 -5.97
N ARG A 69 6.25 14.38 -7.14
CA ARG A 69 6.28 12.97 -7.53
C ARG A 69 6.95 12.14 -6.44
N THR A 70 6.24 11.12 -5.96
CA THR A 70 6.76 10.14 -5.00
C THR A 70 6.78 8.77 -5.64
N GLU A 71 7.46 7.84 -4.99
CA GLU A 71 7.48 6.44 -5.39
C GLU A 71 6.15 5.76 -5.08
N PHE A 72 5.85 4.67 -5.77
CA PHE A 72 4.78 3.77 -5.37
C PHE A 72 5.31 2.79 -4.34
N VAL A 73 4.60 2.64 -3.23
CA VAL A 73 4.92 1.67 -2.18
C VAL A 73 3.75 0.74 -1.93
N CYS A 74 4.01 -0.46 -1.45
CA CYS A 74 2.99 -1.39 -1.02
C CYS A 74 2.69 -1.13 0.45
N LEU A 75 1.50 -0.63 0.77
CA LEU A 75 1.05 -0.52 2.15
C LEU A 75 0.34 -1.81 2.55
N ASP A 76 0.69 -2.36 3.71
CA ASP A 76 0.06 -3.55 4.26
C ASP A 76 -1.47 -3.41 4.36
N GLU A 77 -2.19 -4.53 4.21
CA GLU A 77 -3.65 -4.53 4.33
C GLU A 77 -4.15 -4.11 5.71
N ALA A 78 -3.34 -4.28 6.76
CA ALA A 78 -3.57 -3.83 8.12
C ALA A 78 -2.45 -2.86 8.57
N PRO A 79 -2.53 -1.57 8.20
CA PRO A 79 -1.50 -0.60 8.56
C PRO A 79 -1.28 -0.48 10.07
N GLU A 80 -0.04 -0.22 10.47
CA GLU A 80 0.31 0.12 11.85
C GLU A 80 0.42 1.64 12.02
N VAL A 81 0.25 2.13 13.25
CA VAL A 81 0.28 3.55 13.59
C VAL A 81 1.15 3.79 14.83
N VAL A 82 1.85 4.92 14.88
CA VAL A 82 2.62 5.32 16.06
C VAL A 82 1.69 5.95 17.11
N ALA A 83 1.70 5.42 18.32
CA ALA A 83 0.93 5.97 19.44
C ALA A 83 1.32 7.45 19.70
N GLY A 84 0.31 8.33 19.75
CA GLY A 84 0.52 9.76 19.91
C GLY A 84 0.89 10.52 18.63
N GLY A 85 1.03 9.84 17.49
CA GLY A 85 1.35 10.45 16.19
C GLY A 85 0.14 10.98 15.41
N HIS A 86 -0.99 11.28 16.07
CA HIS A 86 -2.30 11.57 15.46
C HIS A 86 -2.50 13.02 15.02
N GLU A 87 -1.42 13.69 14.62
CA GLU A 87 -1.45 15.09 14.22
C GLU A 87 -1.43 15.18 12.69
N ASN A 88 -2.37 15.95 12.12
CA ASN A 88 -2.26 16.26 10.70
C ASN A 88 -1.13 17.29 10.47
N LYS A 89 -0.01 16.80 9.95
CA LYS A 89 1.16 17.62 9.60
C LYS A 89 1.25 17.93 8.11
N ASP A 90 0.27 17.47 7.30
CA ASP A 90 0.27 17.56 5.84
C ASP A 90 1.64 17.18 5.21
N GLY A 91 2.29 16.16 5.78
CA GLY A 91 3.62 15.70 5.40
C GLY A 91 3.58 14.74 4.21
N ALA A 92 4.06 13.50 4.42
CA ALA A 92 3.96 12.44 3.41
C ALA A 92 2.57 11.78 3.48
N LEU A 93 1.64 12.31 2.68
CA LEU A 93 0.28 11.76 2.58
C LEU A 93 0.28 10.48 1.73
N ILE A 94 -0.51 9.50 2.16
CA ILE A 94 -0.60 8.19 1.53
C ILE A 94 -1.98 8.03 0.88
N TYR A 95 -2.02 7.89 -0.44
CA TYR A 95 -3.24 7.68 -1.22
C TYR A 95 -3.17 6.37 -1.99
N PRO A 96 -4.22 5.53 -1.97
CA PRO A 96 -4.28 4.33 -2.78
C PRO A 96 -4.31 4.68 -4.26
N ALA A 97 -3.58 3.90 -5.05
CA ALA A 97 -3.58 4.00 -6.49
C ALA A 97 -4.80 3.28 -7.06
N GLU A 98 -5.59 3.99 -7.87
CA GLU A 98 -6.80 3.44 -8.48
C GLU A 98 -6.60 3.09 -9.95
N VAL A 99 -7.24 2.00 -10.38
CA VAL A 99 -7.33 1.61 -11.78
C VAL A 99 -8.15 2.64 -12.55
N LYS A 100 -7.55 3.17 -13.62
CA LYS A 100 -8.24 3.93 -14.65
C LYS A 100 -8.18 3.22 -15.99
N CYS A 101 -9.32 2.82 -16.53
CA CYS A 101 -9.41 2.23 -17.86
C CYS A 101 -8.92 3.22 -18.93
N GLY A 102 -8.18 2.72 -19.91
CA GLY A 102 -7.48 3.52 -20.91
C GLY A 102 -6.01 3.76 -20.54
N SER A 103 -5.71 4.06 -19.28
CA SER A 103 -4.32 3.96 -18.77
C SER A 103 -3.91 2.51 -18.53
N LEU A 104 -4.86 1.70 -18.04
CA LEU A 104 -4.74 0.25 -17.90
C LEU A 104 -5.79 -0.46 -18.78
N PRO A 105 -5.49 -1.67 -19.29
CA PRO A 105 -6.43 -2.44 -20.08
C PRO A 105 -7.56 -2.99 -19.20
N CYS A 106 -8.80 -2.80 -19.64
CA CYS A 106 -9.99 -3.35 -19.00
C CYS A 106 -10.73 -4.22 -20.02
N PRO A 107 -10.89 -5.55 -19.82
CA PRO A 107 -10.38 -6.42 -18.72
C PRO A 107 -8.87 -6.74 -18.82
N PRO A 108 -8.22 -7.27 -17.74
CA PRO A 108 -8.78 -7.84 -16.50
C PRO A 108 -8.98 -6.85 -15.35
N TYR A 109 -8.50 -5.62 -15.48
CA TYR A 109 -8.70 -4.60 -14.46
C TYR A 109 -10.12 -4.03 -14.54
N VAL A 110 -10.59 -3.48 -13.43
CA VAL A 110 -11.92 -2.88 -13.30
C VAL A 110 -11.71 -1.41 -12.94
N ASP A 111 -12.27 -0.51 -13.73
CA ASP A 111 -12.25 0.94 -13.46
C ASP A 111 -12.73 1.21 -12.03
N GLY A 112 -12.12 2.18 -11.34
CA GLY A 112 -12.58 2.54 -10.01
C GLY A 112 -11.98 1.71 -8.87
N ARG A 113 -11.19 0.68 -9.15
CA ARG A 113 -10.69 -0.23 -8.10
C ARG A 113 -9.27 0.08 -7.68
N GLU A 114 -9.01 -0.02 -6.39
CA GLU A 114 -7.66 0.13 -5.83
C GLU A 114 -6.76 -1.03 -6.25
N LEU A 115 -5.54 -0.68 -6.62
CA LEU A 115 -4.52 -1.62 -7.02
C LEU A 115 -3.95 -2.32 -5.81
N THR A 116 -4.03 -3.64 -5.81
CA THR A 116 -3.41 -4.47 -4.76
C THR A 116 -1.91 -4.58 -5.00
N CYS A 117 -1.17 -5.02 -4.00
CA CYS A 117 0.24 -5.33 -4.12
C CYS A 117 0.64 -6.47 -3.18
N VAL A 118 1.78 -7.09 -3.46
CA VAL A 118 2.39 -8.10 -2.59
C VAL A 118 3.89 -7.90 -2.54
N VAL A 119 4.49 -8.05 -1.37
CA VAL A 119 5.94 -8.05 -1.18
C VAL A 119 6.40 -9.49 -0.93
N CYS A 120 7.39 -9.89 -1.70
CA CYS A 120 7.88 -11.26 -1.75
C CYS A 120 9.39 -11.29 -1.51
N SER A 121 9.88 -12.37 -0.91
CA SER A 121 11.31 -12.65 -0.75
C SER A 121 11.69 -14.04 -1.27
N LYS A 122 12.95 -14.21 -1.68
CA LYS A 122 13.50 -15.48 -2.18
C LYS A 122 15.00 -15.61 -1.96
#